data_AF-A0A535K6J6-F1
#
_entry.id   AF-A0A535K6J6-F1
#
_cell.length_a   1.000
_cell.length_b   1.000
_cell.length_c   1.000
_cell.angle_alpha   90.00
_cell.angle_beta   90.00
_cell.angle_gamma   90.00
#
_symmetry.space_group_name_H-M   'P 1'
#
loop_
_entity.id
_entity.type
_entity.pdbx_description
1 polymer ?
#
loop_
_entity_poly.entity_id
_entity_poly.type
_entity_poly.pdbx_seq_one_letter_code
_entity_poly.pdbx_strand_id
1 'polypeptide(L)' 'MTTRESLKALVGKRVVLDLTSAADSALARGKLLGTIDAADGLVLIIEPDEAPGTRRSVHSHHVTNARAV' A
#
# COMPACT_ATOMS: atom_id res chain seq x y z
N MET A 1 -6.66 8.00 -11.20
CA MET A 1 -5.73 6.91 -11.55
C MET A 1 -4.59 6.96 -10.55
N THR A 2 -4.38 5.89 -9.79
CA THR A 2 -3.36 5.84 -8.73
C THR A 2 -1.97 5.82 -9.38
N THR A 3 -1.23 6.92 -9.29
CA THR A 3 0.13 7.05 -9.86
C THR A 3 1.19 6.76 -8.82
N ARG A 4 2.41 6.41 -9.26
CA ARG A 4 3.57 6.18 -8.36
C ARG A 4 3.81 7.38 -7.43
N GLU A 5 3.76 8.59 -7.98
CA GLU A 5 3.94 9.83 -7.19
C GLU A 5 2.84 10.01 -6.15
N SER A 6 1.58 9.71 -6.52
CA SER A 6 0.47 9.79 -5.57
C SER A 6 0.62 8.79 -4.41
N LEU A 7 1.16 7.60 -4.68
CA LEU A 7 1.44 6.60 -3.65
C LEU A 7 2.61 7.00 -2.75
N LYS A 8 3.69 7.53 -3.33
CA LYS A 8 4.85 8.03 -2.58
C LYS A 8 4.46 9.20 -1.67
N ALA A 9 3.54 10.06 -2.10
CA ALA A 9 3.01 11.16 -1.28
C ALA A 9 2.18 10.73 -0.05
N LEU A 10 1.81 9.44 0.03
CA LEU A 10 1.09 8.88 1.18
C LEU A 10 2.03 8.33 2.27
N VAL A 11 3.34 8.28 2.02
CA VAL A 11 4.31 7.74 2.99
C VAL A 11 4.24 8.50 4.31
N GLY A 12 4.21 7.76 5.42
CA GLY A 12 4.03 8.27 6.77
C GLY A 12 2.57 8.41 7.21
N LYS A 13 1.61 8.37 6.28
CA LYS A 13 0.17 8.53 6.58
C LYS A 13 -0.50 7.19 6.87
N ARG A 14 -1.62 7.24 7.58
CA ARG A 14 -2.54 6.11 7.62
C ARG A 14 -3.31 6.06 6.31
N VAL A 15 -3.43 4.88 5.73
CA VAL A 15 -3.99 4.67 4.39
C VAL A 15 -4.98 3.52 4.38
N VAL A 16 -5.90 3.59 3.42
CA VAL A 16 -6.68 2.45 2.94
C VAL A 16 -6.35 2.23 1.47
N LEU A 17 -5.94 1.01 1.15
CA LEU A 17 -5.66 0.56 -0.21
C LEU A 17 -6.73 -0.44 -0.62
N ASP A 18 -7.40 -0.15 -1.74
CA ASP A 18 -8.31 -1.09 -2.39
C ASP A 18 -7.50 -1.91 -3.40
N LEU A 19 -7.51 -3.24 -3.23
CA LEU A 19 -6.66 -4.16 -3.99
C LEU A 19 -7.46 -4.93 -5.06
N THR A 20 -6.78 -5.33 -6.12
CA THR A 20 -7.32 -6.25 -7.12
C THR A 20 -7.64 -7.61 -6.50
N SER A 21 -8.58 -8.37 -7.07
CA SER A 21 -8.90 -9.74 -6.64
C SER A 21 -7.75 -10.74 -6.73
N ALA A 22 -6.65 -10.39 -7.41
CA ALA A 22 -5.42 -11.17 -7.45
C ALA A 22 -4.58 -11.07 -6.17
N ALA A 23 -4.88 -10.13 -5.27
CA ALA A 23 -4.22 -10.03 -3.97
C ALA A 23 -4.94 -10.93 -2.94
N ASP A 24 -4.19 -11.48 -1.98
CA ASP A 24 -4.72 -12.32 -0.88
C ASP A 24 -5.76 -11.62 0.01
N SER A 25 -5.97 -10.32 -0.17
CA SER A 25 -7.03 -9.55 0.47
C SER A 25 -7.53 -8.46 -0.45
N ALA A 26 -8.83 -8.17 -0.39
CA ALA A 26 -9.45 -7.08 -1.14
C ALA A 26 -9.04 -5.69 -0.64
N LEU A 27 -8.55 -5.58 0.60
CA LEU A 27 -8.25 -4.31 1.24
C LEU A 27 -7.03 -4.42 2.16
N ALA A 28 -6.19 -3.39 2.16
CA ALA A 28 -5.11 -3.22 3.14
C ALA A 28 -5.28 -1.88 3.84
N ARG A 29 -5.36 -1.90 5.18
CA ARG A 29 -5.47 -0.71 6.01
C ARG A 29 -4.31 -0.66 6.99
N GLY A 30 -3.67 0.49 7.10
CA GLY A 30 -2.49 0.59 7.93
C GLY A 30 -1.74 1.90 7.79
N LYS A 31 -0.61 2.02 8.48
CA LYS A 31 0.34 3.11 8.25
C LYS A 31 1.25 2.76 7.08
N LEU A 32 1.30 3.60 6.05
CA LEU A 32 2.28 3.44 4.99
C LEU A 32 3.65 3.86 5.51
N LEU A 33 4.54 2.90 5.73
CA LEU A 33 5.87 3.13 6.28
C LEU A 33 6.86 3.64 5.23
N GLY A 34 6.68 3.23 3.98
CA GLY A 34 7.59 3.59 2.90
C GLY A 34 7.27 2.87 1.59
N THR A 35 8.14 3.09 0.61
CA THR A 35 8.07 2.46 -0.70
C THR A 35 9.42 1.90 -1.12
N ILE A 36 9.42 0.81 -1.89
CA ILE A 36 10.60 0.22 -2.50
C ILE A 36 10.40 0.24 -4.02
N ASP A 37 11.37 0.76 -4.77
CA ASP A 37 11.41 0.63 -6.22
C ASP A 37 12.05 -0.73 -6.57
N ALA A 38 11.22 -1.71 -6.94
CA ALA A 38 11.62 -3.06 -7.32
C ALA A 38 11.66 -3.21 -8.85
N ALA A 39 12.25 -4.32 -9.33
CA ALA A 39 12.38 -4.60 -10.77
C ALA A 39 11.02 -4.73 -11.49
N ASP A 40 9.98 -5.17 -10.78
CA ASP A 40 8.63 -5.41 -11.30
C ASP A 40 7.64 -4.26 -11.01
N GLY A 41 8.07 -3.22 -10.28
CA GLY A 41 7.20 -2.11 -9.94
C GLY A 41 7.49 -1.47 -8.58
N LEU A 42 6.58 -0.61 -8.14
CA LEU A 42 6.66 0.00 -6.81
C LEU A 42 6.04 -0.95 -5.78
N VAL A 43 6.71 -1.15 -4.65
CA VAL A 43 6.17 -1.92 -3.52
C VAL A 43 5.91 -0.97 -2.36
N LEU A 44 4.71 -1.05 -1.79
CA LEU A 44 4.26 -0.30 -0.62
C LEU A 44 4.48 -1.15 0.63
N ILE A 45 5.11 -0.57 1.65
CA ILE A 45 5.32 -1.23 2.95
C ILE A 45 4.35 -0.64 3.95
N ILE A 46 3.42 -1.45 4.43
CA ILE A 46 2.33 -1.03 5.31
C ILE A 46 2.47 -1.75 6.65
N GLU A 47 2.30 -1.02 7.74
CA GLU A 47 2.03 -1.59 9.06
C GLU A 47 0.52 -1.75 9.22
N PRO A 48 -0.03 -2.98 9.23
CA PRO A 48 -1.48 -3.20 9.27
C PRO A 48 -2.09 -2.77 10.61
N ASP A 49 -3.32 -2.26 10.56
CA ASP A 49 -4.07 -1.87 11.77
C ASP A 49 -4.42 -3.09 12.65
N GLU A 50 -4.68 -4.23 12.02
CA GLU A 50 -5.02 -5.50 12.69
C GLU A 50 -3.81 -6.21 13.32
N ALA A 51 -2.59 -5.84 12.92
CA ALA A 51 -1.36 -6.45 13.40
C ALA A 51 -0.24 -5.42 13.59
N PRO A 52 -0.36 -4.50 14.57
CA PRO A 52 0.64 -3.48 14.84
C PRO A 52 2.04 -4.08 15.08
N GLY A 53 3.08 -3.44 14.54
CA GLY A 53 4.46 -3.92 14.61
C GLY A 53 4.84 -4.97 13.56
N THR A 54 3.87 -5.47 12.77
CA THR A 54 4.15 -6.30 11.59
C THR A 54 4.25 -5.44 10.33
N ARG A 55 4.92 -5.96 9.29
CA ARG A 55 5.05 -5.28 8.00
C ARG A 55 4.44 -6.14 6.90
N ARG A 56 3.63 -5.52 6.08
CA ARG A 56 3.00 -6.13 4.90
C ARG A 56 3.47 -5.39 3.65
N SER A 57 3.93 -6.16 2.66
CA SER A 57 4.32 -5.65 1.35
C SER A 57 3.13 -5.74 0.38
N VAL A 58 2.87 -4.67 -0.37
CA VAL A 58 1.81 -4.61 -1.38
C VAL A 58 2.38 -4.05 -2.67
N HIS A 59 2.37 -4.82 -3.76
CA HIS A 59 2.82 -4.35 -5.06
C HIS A 59 1.81 -3.35 -5.65
N SER A 60 2.30 -2.24 -6.21
CA SER A 60 1.47 -1.14 -6.68
C SER A 60 0.54 -1.53 -7.82
N HIS A 61 0.89 -2.54 -8.61
CA HIS A 61 0.03 -3.04 -9.69
C HIS A 61 -1.22 -3.76 -9.18
N HIS A 62 -1.23 -4.18 -7.91
CA HIS A 62 -2.43 -4.68 -7.25
C HIS A 62 -3.28 -3.56 -6.63
N VAL A 63 -2.82 -2.32 -6.60
CA VAL A 63 -3.56 -1.21 -5.97
C VAL A 63 -4.44 -0.52 -7.01
N THR A 64 -5.75 -0.64 -6.82
CA THR A 64 -6.74 0.03 -7.68
C THR A 64 -7.03 1.46 -7.18
N ASN A 65 -7.04 1.67 -5.87
CA ASN A 65 -7.26 2.96 -5.23
C ASN A 65 -6.46 3.05 -3.93
N ALA A 66 -5.99 4.26 -3.59
CA ALA A 66 -5.26 4.56 -2.38
C ALA A 66 -5.71 5.91 -1.81
N ARG A 67 -6.05 5.95 -0.53
CA ARG A 67 -6.46 7.18 0.16
C ARG A 67 -5.88 7.25 1.56
N ALA A 68 -5.55 8.47 2.00
CA ALA A 68 -5.21 8.75 3.38
C ALA A 68 -6.48 8.74 4.27
N VAL A 69 -6.31 8.39 5.55
CA VAL A 69 -7.36 8.41 6.59
C VAL A 69 -6.91 9.26 7.76
#